data_AF-A0A942SZ24-F1
#
_entry.id   AF-A0A942SZ24-F1
#
_cell.length_a   1.000
_cell.length_b   1.000
_cell.length_c   1.000
_cell.angle_alpha   90.00
_cell.angle_beta   90.00
_cell.angle_gamma   90.00
#
_symmetry.space_group_name_H-M   'P 1'
#
loop_
_entity.id
_entity.type
_entity.pdbx_description
1 polymer ?
#
loop_
_entity_poly.entity_id
_entity_poly.type
_entity_poly.pdbx_seq_one_letter_code
_entity_poly.pdbx_strand_id
1 'polypeptide(L)'
;MRRTALRGVTVAAVATALVVGSPLVANAAGDPSDTAKPDLVSLLNGYDQYWESSGTNDLHGTVRDAATLAKNDELTSWINQHATGSQQRKALQDAEYQNATNTAYDQSMTVSQGLGDALEKIYVQGRNDGSLPLTSALVNSSTGTSGAFVSTGDAKAHYSYPRPYLPTDASATLPTGDDQTQCDPATVNASSLAANRVGKSYADAKGNLRITRVPAATDTTHEFSPNDVVLDPGYGTAGICTGGSYPSGHTTTAYQAGITLATLVPELAPELLARASEAGNDRIVLGVHYPLDIMGGRIDGEAALAARWSDTQYRSEVLEPARKELVSYLEAQCGDTLANCIAAERSYTDDPYGGAAMPGGTAQVVTDRASAVSVYRERMTYGFAQTGATGLAPSVPTGASNLLLTAFPTLTDAQRTSVLAQTEIASGYPLDQSGTANGSWERLDLAAATSATVAVSADGTAKVVSTGGTARVVTGVLTAPEGTSVAAGSSLELAGTGLAAGSTLQVVLHSDPVTVGTLTVAADGTVSGSVTIPADTGAGAHTIDLVDATGASALVSPLAITVTPAPVASGGGTGSGGGTTTGGGTGTAVVDPATGIHLPVVSG
;
A
#
# COMPACT_ATOMS: atom_id res chain seq x y z
N MET A 1 75.16 -42.76 -36.98
CA MET A 1 74.37 -42.02 -35.96
C MET A 1 73.10 -42.80 -35.67
N ARG A 2 72.98 -43.41 -34.49
CA ARG A 2 71.74 -44.03 -34.00
C ARG A 2 70.97 -42.97 -33.20
N ARG A 3 69.68 -42.78 -33.50
CA ARG A 3 68.61 -42.78 -32.50
C ARG A 3 67.24 -42.80 -33.17
N THR A 4 66.49 -43.78 -32.74
CA THR A 4 65.10 -44.17 -32.97
C THR A 4 64.11 -43.13 -32.46
N ALA A 5 62.95 -43.02 -33.12
CA ALA A 5 61.71 -42.56 -32.49
C ALA A 5 60.54 -43.39 -33.04
N LEU A 6 59.70 -43.85 -32.12
CA LEU A 6 58.70 -44.89 -32.28
C LEU A 6 57.51 -44.46 -33.16
N ARG A 7 57.00 -45.41 -33.95
CA ARG A 7 55.61 -45.40 -34.46
C ARG A 7 54.71 -46.00 -33.38
N GLY A 8 53.76 -45.21 -32.88
CA GLY A 8 52.62 -45.69 -32.11
C GLY A 8 51.34 -45.47 -32.91
N VAL A 9 50.61 -46.54 -33.18
CA VAL A 9 49.26 -46.55 -33.76
C VAL A 9 48.26 -46.52 -32.62
N THR A 10 47.25 -45.64 -32.62
CA THR A 10 45.91 -45.98 -32.08
C THR A 10 44.81 -44.96 -32.44
N VAL A 11 43.73 -45.53 -33.01
CA VAL A 11 42.29 -45.21 -32.96
C VAL A 11 41.82 -43.84 -33.45
N ALA A 12 41.21 -43.84 -34.65
CA ALA A 12 40.35 -42.77 -35.13
C ALA A 12 39.01 -42.79 -34.38
N ALA A 13 38.73 -41.73 -33.60
CA ALA A 13 37.39 -41.40 -33.14
C ALA A 13 36.72 -40.50 -34.18
N VAL A 14 35.60 -40.96 -34.74
CA VAL A 14 34.73 -40.15 -35.61
C VAL A 14 33.99 -39.16 -34.70
N ALA A 15 34.44 -37.90 -34.71
CA ALA A 15 33.69 -36.81 -34.11
C ALA A 15 32.71 -36.26 -35.16
N THR A 16 31.45 -36.65 -35.03
CA THR A 16 30.34 -36.01 -35.73
C THR A 16 30.24 -34.57 -35.23
N ALA A 17 30.57 -33.60 -36.08
CA ALA A 17 30.36 -32.19 -35.77
C ALA A 17 28.86 -31.95 -35.59
N LEU A 18 28.40 -31.74 -34.35
CA LEU A 18 27.13 -31.08 -34.11
C LEU A 18 27.28 -29.65 -34.64
N VAL A 19 26.59 -29.36 -35.74
CA VAL A 19 26.25 -27.99 -36.11
C VAL A 19 25.35 -27.48 -34.99
N VAL A 20 25.91 -26.67 -34.09
CA VAL A 20 25.13 -25.89 -33.13
C VAL A 20 24.36 -24.89 -33.97
N GLY A 21 23.11 -25.22 -34.29
CA GLY A 21 22.18 -24.28 -34.88
C GLY A 21 22.05 -23.09 -33.93
N SER A 22 22.20 -21.88 -34.45
CA SER A 22 21.78 -20.67 -33.76
C SER A 22 20.36 -20.92 -33.22
N PRO A 23 20.07 -20.57 -31.95
CA PRO A 23 18.70 -20.66 -31.47
C PRO A 23 17.84 -19.83 -32.42
N LEU A 24 16.89 -20.49 -33.08
CA LEU A 24 15.79 -19.82 -33.73
C LEU A 24 15.16 -18.93 -32.66
N VAL A 25 15.33 -17.63 -32.80
CA VAL A 25 14.54 -16.66 -32.06
C VAL A 25 13.12 -16.89 -32.57
N ALA A 26 12.38 -17.76 -31.89
CA ALA A 26 10.94 -17.74 -32.00
C ALA A 26 10.57 -16.31 -31.58
N ASN A 27 10.06 -15.52 -32.53
CA ASN A 27 9.32 -14.32 -32.17
C ASN A 27 8.20 -14.82 -31.27
N ALA A 28 8.39 -14.75 -29.95
CA ALA A 28 7.29 -14.89 -29.02
C ALA A 28 6.23 -13.90 -29.52
N ALA A 29 5.03 -14.41 -29.82
CA ALA A 29 3.90 -13.52 -29.97
C ALA A 29 3.86 -12.65 -28.71
N GLY A 30 3.63 -11.34 -28.86
CA GLY A 30 3.53 -10.44 -27.71
C GLY A 30 2.49 -10.96 -26.72
N ASP A 31 2.63 -10.58 -25.45
CA ASP A 31 1.73 -11.02 -24.40
C ASP A 31 0.29 -10.54 -24.72
N PRO A 32 -0.77 -11.34 -24.47
CA PRO A 32 -2.15 -10.92 -24.68
C PRO A 32 -2.46 -9.51 -24.12
N SER A 33 -1.91 -9.20 -22.95
CA SER A 33 -2.02 -7.89 -22.29
C SER A 33 -1.39 -6.72 -23.08
N ASP A 34 -0.44 -6.95 -23.99
CA ASP A 34 0.15 -5.89 -24.84
C ASP A 34 -0.90 -5.23 -25.75
N THR A 35 -1.94 -5.98 -26.11
CA THR A 35 -3.03 -5.53 -26.98
C THR A 35 -4.30 -5.13 -26.23
N ALA A 36 -4.38 -5.43 -24.93
CA ALA A 36 -5.54 -5.22 -24.06
C ALA A 36 -5.27 -4.15 -22.98
N LYS A 37 -4.56 -3.08 -23.35
CA LYS A 37 -4.27 -1.95 -22.45
C LYS A 37 -5.56 -1.22 -22.06
N PRO A 38 -5.68 -0.74 -20.82
CA PRO A 38 -6.83 0.08 -20.44
C PRO A 38 -6.85 1.39 -21.23
N ASP A 39 -8.04 1.82 -21.63
CA ASP A 39 -8.28 3.15 -22.19
C ASP A 39 -8.37 4.17 -21.05
N LEU A 40 -7.30 4.95 -20.86
CA LEU A 40 -7.18 5.89 -19.75
C LEU A 40 -8.18 7.06 -19.87
N VAL A 41 -8.64 7.43 -21.07
CA VAL A 41 -9.65 8.48 -21.24
C VAL A 41 -10.99 8.00 -20.70
N SER A 42 -11.39 6.77 -21.06
CA SER A 42 -12.63 6.18 -20.54
C SER A 42 -12.54 5.93 -19.03
N LEU A 43 -11.39 5.44 -18.56
CA LEU A 43 -11.13 5.17 -17.15
C LEU A 43 -11.28 6.42 -16.27
N LEU A 44 -10.79 7.57 -16.75
CA LEU A 44 -10.71 8.80 -15.96
C LEU A 44 -11.84 9.81 -16.24
N ASN A 45 -12.87 9.41 -17.00
CA ASN A 45 -13.96 10.30 -17.45
C ASN A 45 -14.73 11.02 -16.33
N GLY A 46 -14.59 10.57 -15.07
CA GLY A 46 -15.14 11.26 -13.91
C GLY A 46 -14.62 12.70 -13.78
N TYR A 47 -13.44 13.00 -14.35
CA TYR A 47 -12.85 14.34 -14.32
C TYR A 47 -13.67 15.39 -15.09
N ASP A 48 -14.45 14.97 -16.10
CA ASP A 48 -15.31 15.87 -16.89
C ASP A 48 -16.40 16.55 -16.05
N GLN A 49 -16.70 16.00 -14.86
CA GLN A 49 -17.62 16.60 -13.90
C GLN A 49 -17.05 17.90 -13.29
N TYR A 50 -15.73 18.07 -13.27
CA TYR A 50 -15.05 19.21 -12.65
C TYR A 50 -14.54 20.19 -13.70
N TRP A 51 -14.10 19.69 -14.85
CA TRP A 51 -13.47 20.45 -15.92
C TRP A 51 -13.89 19.95 -17.30
N GLU A 52 -14.32 20.85 -18.18
CA GLU A 52 -14.59 20.54 -19.58
C GLU A 52 -13.56 21.18 -20.50
N SER A 53 -12.78 20.35 -21.18
CA SER A 53 -11.78 20.76 -22.17
C SER A 53 -12.41 21.49 -23.37
N SER A 54 -11.64 22.39 -23.98
CA SER A 54 -11.96 23.01 -25.29
C SER A 54 -12.02 22.00 -26.44
N GLY A 55 -11.41 20.81 -26.25
CA GLY A 55 -11.32 19.76 -27.26
C GLY A 55 -10.15 19.92 -28.24
N THR A 56 -9.30 20.94 -28.08
CA THR A 56 -8.20 21.27 -29.00
C THR A 56 -6.80 21.04 -28.44
N ASN A 57 -6.69 20.41 -27.26
CA ASN A 57 -5.45 20.24 -26.52
C ASN A 57 -4.62 21.54 -26.39
N ASP A 58 -5.29 22.62 -26.01
CA ASP A 58 -4.70 23.96 -25.91
C ASP A 58 -4.59 24.47 -24.47
N LEU A 59 -4.82 23.61 -23.48
CA LEU A 59 -4.81 23.92 -22.04
C LEU A 59 -5.95 24.83 -21.56
N HIS A 60 -7.00 25.01 -22.39
CA HIS A 60 -8.16 25.82 -22.07
C HIS A 60 -9.43 24.98 -21.96
N GLY A 61 -10.43 25.55 -21.28
CA GLY A 61 -11.69 24.87 -21.02
C GLY A 61 -12.58 25.66 -20.08
N THR A 62 -13.59 24.97 -19.55
CA THR A 62 -14.63 25.52 -18.68
C THR A 62 -14.64 24.79 -17.34
N VAL A 63 -14.62 25.54 -16.24
CA VAL A 63 -14.83 25.01 -14.89
C VAL A 63 -16.29 24.56 -14.73
N ARG A 64 -16.50 23.27 -14.43
CA ARG A 64 -17.82 22.66 -14.19
C ARG A 64 -18.16 22.57 -12.70
N ASP A 65 -17.17 22.28 -11.87
CA ASP A 65 -17.28 22.32 -10.41
C ASP A 65 -16.22 23.23 -9.80
N ALA A 66 -16.62 24.47 -9.51
CA ALA A 66 -15.74 25.47 -8.93
C ALA A 66 -15.25 25.11 -7.52
N ALA A 67 -16.06 24.41 -6.72
CA ALA A 67 -15.72 24.09 -5.33
C ALA A 67 -14.64 23.02 -5.26
N THR A 68 -14.79 21.94 -6.04
CA THR A 68 -13.80 20.87 -6.14
C THR A 68 -12.47 21.40 -6.70
N LEU A 69 -12.50 22.18 -7.79
CA LEU A 69 -11.26 22.74 -8.34
C LEU A 69 -10.62 23.81 -7.43
N ALA A 70 -11.42 24.55 -6.65
CA ALA A 70 -10.88 25.48 -5.64
C ALA A 70 -10.14 24.73 -4.52
N LYS A 71 -10.67 23.58 -4.08
CA LYS A 71 -9.97 22.74 -3.10
C LYS A 71 -8.69 22.15 -3.69
N ASN A 72 -8.72 21.73 -4.96
CA ASN A 72 -7.55 21.26 -5.71
C ASN A 72 -6.44 22.34 -5.74
N ASP A 73 -6.79 23.59 -6.06
CA ASP A 73 -5.88 24.75 -6.07
C ASP A 73 -5.32 25.10 -4.68
N GLU A 74 -6.18 25.08 -3.64
CA GLU A 74 -5.79 25.35 -2.24
C GLU A 74 -4.73 24.36 -1.77
N LEU A 75 -5.00 23.07 -1.95
CA LEU A 75 -4.10 21.99 -1.54
C LEU A 75 -2.76 22.06 -2.30
N THR A 76 -2.80 22.28 -3.62
CA THR A 76 -1.56 22.41 -4.42
C THR A 76 -0.68 23.55 -3.91
N SER A 77 -1.28 24.73 -3.68
CA SER A 77 -0.52 25.87 -3.17
C SER A 77 -0.02 25.61 -1.75
N TRP A 78 -0.83 24.98 -0.90
CA TRP A 78 -0.41 24.67 0.48
C TRP A 78 0.77 23.69 0.51
N ILE A 79 0.68 22.57 -0.21
CA ILE A 79 1.70 21.51 -0.26
C ILE A 79 3.03 22.07 -0.77
N ASN A 80 3.03 22.79 -1.89
CA ASN A 80 4.24 23.41 -2.43
C ASN A 80 4.87 24.42 -1.46
N GLN A 81 4.06 25.23 -0.77
CA GLN A 81 4.57 26.27 0.14
C GLN A 81 5.04 25.75 1.50
N HIS A 82 4.59 24.57 1.93
CA HIS A 82 4.99 23.96 3.21
C HIS A 82 6.06 22.88 3.06
N ALA A 83 6.41 22.48 1.83
CA ALA A 83 7.45 21.51 1.59
C ALA A 83 8.80 21.95 2.19
N THR A 84 9.42 21.05 2.95
CA THR A 84 10.75 21.28 3.53
C THR A 84 11.83 21.22 2.46
N GLY A 85 13.02 21.75 2.73
CA GLY A 85 14.13 21.66 1.78
C GLY A 85 14.56 20.21 1.48
N SER A 86 14.42 19.29 2.44
CA SER A 86 14.65 17.86 2.22
C SER A 86 13.57 17.26 1.31
N GLN A 87 12.30 17.62 1.52
CA GLN A 87 11.20 17.18 0.67
C GLN A 87 11.34 17.73 -0.75
N GLN A 88 11.72 18.99 -0.93
CA GLN A 88 12.01 19.55 -2.26
C GLN A 88 13.14 18.80 -2.98
N ARG A 89 14.19 18.39 -2.26
CA ARG A 89 15.25 17.55 -2.85
C ARG A 89 14.74 16.16 -3.22
N LYS A 90 13.99 15.49 -2.34
CA LYS A 90 13.38 14.19 -2.65
C LYS A 90 12.46 14.29 -3.87
N ALA A 91 11.66 15.34 -3.95
CA ALA A 91 10.78 15.59 -5.07
C ALA A 91 11.52 15.79 -6.40
N LEU A 92 12.71 16.40 -6.38
CA LEU A 92 13.60 16.48 -7.54
C LEU A 92 14.14 15.11 -7.94
N GLN A 93 14.52 14.26 -6.98
CA GLN A 93 14.95 12.89 -7.23
C GLN A 93 13.81 12.09 -7.88
N ASP A 94 12.61 12.15 -7.33
CA ASP A 94 11.43 11.46 -7.85
C ASP A 94 10.95 11.99 -9.21
N ALA A 95 11.37 13.20 -9.56
CA ALA A 95 11.07 13.85 -10.82
C ALA A 95 11.97 13.43 -11.97
N GLU A 96 13.25 13.19 -11.69
CA GLU A 96 14.26 13.01 -12.71
C GLU A 96 15.36 12.13 -12.12
N TYR A 97 15.27 10.82 -12.30
CA TYR A 97 16.42 9.95 -12.05
C TYR A 97 16.82 9.23 -13.31
N GLN A 98 17.99 9.61 -13.83
CA GLN A 98 18.59 8.98 -14.98
C GLN A 98 19.34 7.72 -14.52
N ASN A 99 19.16 6.61 -15.24
CA ASN A 99 19.88 5.36 -14.97
C ASN A 99 21.41 5.55 -15.05
N ALA A 100 22.19 4.52 -14.69
CA ALA A 100 23.67 4.57 -14.67
C ALA A 100 24.35 4.98 -16.00
N THR A 101 23.63 5.01 -17.12
CA THR A 101 24.10 5.49 -18.42
C THR A 101 23.65 6.92 -18.76
N ASN A 102 23.00 7.62 -17.83
CA ASN A 102 22.40 8.96 -18.00
C ASN A 102 21.44 9.06 -19.19
N THR A 103 20.73 7.97 -19.53
CA THR A 103 19.96 7.88 -20.79
C THR A 103 18.47 7.62 -20.62
N ALA A 104 17.99 7.29 -19.42
CA ALA A 104 16.57 7.00 -19.20
C ALA A 104 16.10 7.34 -17.79
N TYR A 105 14.97 8.03 -17.71
CA TYR A 105 14.17 8.28 -16.51
C TYR A 105 13.66 6.95 -15.89
N ASP A 106 13.89 6.74 -14.60
CA ASP A 106 13.48 5.53 -13.88
C ASP A 106 13.14 5.75 -12.39
N GLN A 107 11.86 5.94 -12.08
CA GLN A 107 11.37 6.10 -10.70
C GLN A 107 11.42 4.81 -9.87
N SER A 108 11.61 3.65 -10.50
CA SER A 108 11.73 2.41 -9.74
C SER A 108 12.95 2.38 -8.83
N MET A 109 13.97 3.20 -9.11
CA MET A 109 15.13 3.40 -8.24
C MET A 109 14.73 4.14 -6.95
N THR A 110 14.08 5.29 -7.05
CA THR A 110 13.67 6.09 -5.88
C THR A 110 12.55 5.44 -5.07
N VAL A 111 11.62 4.75 -5.73
CA VAL A 111 10.52 4.03 -5.06
C VAL A 111 11.05 2.85 -4.23
N SER A 112 12.25 2.35 -4.53
CA SER A 112 12.88 1.27 -3.76
C SER A 112 13.19 1.63 -2.31
N GLN A 113 13.17 2.91 -1.92
CA GLN A 113 13.21 3.34 -0.51
C GLN A 113 12.11 2.70 0.36
N GLY A 114 10.99 2.28 -0.24
CA GLY A 114 9.96 1.50 0.46
C GLY A 114 10.44 0.11 0.90
N LEU A 115 11.58 -0.38 0.39
CA LEU A 115 12.21 -1.62 0.85
C LEU A 115 12.88 -1.46 2.23
N GLY A 116 13.13 -0.23 2.68
CA GLY A 116 13.90 0.10 3.88
C GLY A 116 15.40 0.31 3.62
N ASP A 117 16.11 0.80 4.64
CA ASP A 117 17.49 1.31 4.56
C ASP A 117 18.53 0.33 3.97
N ALA A 118 18.46 -0.97 4.24
CA ALA A 118 19.46 -1.94 3.78
C ALA A 118 19.07 -2.60 2.45
N LEU A 119 17.83 -3.05 2.33
CA LEU A 119 17.35 -3.73 1.13
C LEU A 119 17.26 -2.78 -0.08
N GLU A 120 16.97 -1.49 0.13
CA GLU A 120 17.04 -0.46 -0.90
C GLU A 120 18.43 -0.38 -1.53
N LYS A 121 19.49 -0.25 -0.72
CA LYS A 121 20.88 -0.18 -1.21
C LYS A 121 21.26 -1.41 -2.02
N ILE A 122 20.89 -2.60 -1.54
CA ILE A 122 21.12 -3.85 -2.25
C ILE A 122 20.40 -3.83 -3.60
N TYR A 123 19.11 -3.48 -3.61
CA TYR A 123 18.31 -3.37 -4.83
C TYR A 123 18.93 -2.41 -5.83
N VAL A 124 19.24 -1.18 -5.41
CA VAL A 124 19.87 -0.14 -6.23
C VAL A 124 21.20 -0.62 -6.81
N GLN A 125 22.04 -1.26 -5.99
CA GLN A 125 23.30 -1.83 -6.46
C GLN A 125 23.07 -2.87 -7.56
N GLY A 126 22.17 -3.83 -7.36
CA GLY A 126 21.87 -4.88 -8.33
C GLY A 126 21.27 -4.36 -9.63
N ARG A 127 20.50 -3.26 -9.56
CA ARG A 127 20.00 -2.55 -10.75
C ARG A 127 21.14 -1.85 -11.50
N ASN A 128 22.05 -1.19 -10.78
CA ASN A 128 23.15 -0.42 -11.38
C ASN A 128 24.28 -1.29 -11.94
N ASP A 129 24.61 -2.41 -11.31
CA ASP A 129 25.67 -3.33 -11.76
C ASP A 129 25.20 -4.39 -12.76
N GLY A 130 23.88 -4.45 -13.02
CA GLY A 130 23.27 -5.38 -13.97
C GLY A 130 23.04 -6.79 -13.41
N SER A 131 23.17 -7.00 -12.11
CA SER A 131 22.87 -8.29 -11.44
C SER A 131 21.37 -8.61 -11.39
N LEU A 132 20.50 -7.64 -11.66
CA LEU A 132 19.05 -7.77 -11.69
C LEU A 132 18.45 -7.54 -13.10
N PRO A 133 18.84 -8.31 -14.14
CA PRO A 133 18.41 -8.04 -15.52
C PRO A 133 16.90 -8.26 -15.74
N LEU A 134 16.29 -9.29 -15.16
CA LEU A 134 14.85 -9.54 -15.33
C LEU A 134 14.02 -8.51 -14.58
N THR A 135 14.43 -8.19 -13.35
CA THR A 135 13.80 -7.15 -12.54
C THR A 135 13.89 -5.79 -13.25
N SER A 136 15.05 -5.46 -13.84
CA SER A 136 15.23 -4.22 -14.61
C SER A 136 14.35 -4.16 -15.86
N ALA A 137 14.27 -5.27 -16.61
CA ALA A 137 13.41 -5.37 -17.80
C ALA A 137 11.91 -5.31 -17.48
N LEU A 138 11.54 -5.61 -16.23
CA LEU A 138 10.17 -5.51 -15.75
C LEU A 138 9.81 -4.06 -15.34
N VAL A 139 10.55 -3.49 -14.41
CA VAL A 139 10.08 -2.34 -13.59
C VAL A 139 10.55 -0.97 -14.07
N ASN A 140 11.52 -0.89 -14.98
CA ASN A 140 12.05 0.39 -15.45
C ASN A 140 10.94 1.30 -16.03
N SER A 141 10.89 2.57 -15.62
CA SER A 141 9.80 3.48 -16.01
C SER A 141 9.75 3.85 -17.50
N SER A 142 10.85 3.68 -18.23
CA SER A 142 10.96 4.06 -19.65
C SER A 142 10.93 2.86 -20.59
N THR A 143 11.47 1.72 -20.18
CA THR A 143 11.65 0.53 -21.03
C THR A 143 11.09 -0.75 -20.42
N GLY A 144 10.59 -0.70 -19.19
CA GLY A 144 10.11 -1.87 -18.46
C GLY A 144 8.76 -2.34 -18.97
N THR A 145 8.54 -3.66 -19.00
CA THR A 145 7.29 -4.24 -19.51
C THR A 145 6.07 -3.95 -18.62
N SER A 146 6.29 -3.69 -17.32
CA SER A 146 5.27 -3.16 -16.40
C SER A 146 5.45 -1.66 -16.14
N GLY A 147 6.70 -1.19 -16.03
CA GLY A 147 7.02 0.21 -15.71
C GLY A 147 6.68 1.23 -16.80
N ALA A 148 6.61 0.81 -18.07
CA ALA A 148 6.25 1.63 -19.22
C ALA A 148 4.98 1.12 -19.95
N PHE A 149 4.11 0.38 -19.24
CA PHE A 149 3.01 -0.34 -19.88
C PHE A 149 1.95 0.60 -20.51
N VAL A 150 1.52 1.63 -19.78
CA VAL A 150 0.59 2.65 -20.29
C VAL A 150 1.25 4.03 -20.39
N SER A 151 0.66 4.89 -21.23
CA SER A 151 1.07 6.29 -21.38
C SER A 151 -0.13 7.21 -21.21
N THR A 152 0.05 8.30 -20.47
CA THR A 152 -1.00 9.28 -20.20
C THR A 152 -1.19 10.30 -21.33
N GLY A 153 -0.48 10.17 -22.46
CA GLY A 153 -0.45 11.18 -23.53
C GLY A 153 -1.83 11.53 -24.07
N ASP A 154 -2.62 10.50 -24.43
CA ASP A 154 -3.96 10.69 -24.99
C ASP A 154 -4.93 11.29 -23.96
N ALA A 155 -4.87 10.83 -22.71
CA ALA A 155 -5.66 11.38 -21.60
C ALA A 155 -5.32 12.86 -21.34
N LYS A 156 -4.03 13.21 -21.30
CA LYS A 156 -3.57 14.60 -21.15
C LYS A 156 -4.07 15.49 -22.28
N ALA A 157 -4.04 14.99 -23.52
CA ALA A 157 -4.53 15.72 -24.67
C ALA A 157 -6.05 15.91 -24.61
N HIS A 158 -6.78 14.90 -24.15
CA HIS A 158 -8.22 14.94 -23.98
C HIS A 158 -8.65 15.98 -22.93
N TYR A 159 -8.18 15.84 -21.69
CA TYR A 159 -8.59 16.71 -20.59
C TYR A 159 -7.96 18.11 -20.67
N SER A 160 -6.75 18.20 -21.21
CA SER A 160 -6.02 19.46 -21.44
C SER A 160 -6.13 20.45 -20.26
N TYR A 161 -5.93 19.97 -19.04
CA TYR A 161 -6.00 20.81 -17.85
C TYR A 161 -4.67 21.57 -17.65
N PRO A 162 -4.66 22.91 -17.48
CA PRO A 162 -3.42 23.68 -17.39
C PRO A 162 -2.67 23.42 -16.08
N ARG A 163 -1.34 23.38 -16.16
CA ARG A 163 -0.43 23.12 -15.02
C ARG A 163 -0.52 24.21 -13.94
N PRO A 164 -0.23 23.89 -12.66
CA PRO A 164 -0.38 24.84 -11.55
C PRO A 164 0.47 26.11 -11.65
N TYR A 165 1.70 25.98 -12.15
CA TYR A 165 2.66 27.07 -12.26
C TYR A 165 2.44 27.98 -13.48
N LEU A 166 1.51 27.64 -14.39
CA LEU A 166 1.26 28.45 -15.58
C LEU A 166 0.54 29.75 -15.18
N PRO A 167 0.94 30.88 -15.79
CA PRO A 167 0.29 32.15 -15.51
C PRO A 167 -1.16 32.14 -16.00
N THR A 168 -2.05 32.85 -15.32
CA THR A 168 -3.42 33.10 -15.80
C THR A 168 -3.49 34.27 -16.78
N ASP A 169 -2.46 35.13 -16.79
CA ASP A 169 -2.34 36.31 -17.65
C ASP A 169 -1.56 35.95 -18.93
N ALA A 170 -2.22 36.02 -20.08
CA ALA A 170 -1.63 35.72 -21.38
C ALA A 170 -0.52 36.71 -21.82
N SER A 171 -0.34 37.80 -21.08
CA SER A 171 0.75 38.77 -21.28
C SER A 171 1.90 38.63 -20.27
N ALA A 172 1.87 37.58 -19.44
CA ALA A 172 2.90 37.35 -18.43
C ALA A 172 4.28 37.18 -19.06
N THR A 173 5.31 37.61 -18.34
CA THR A 173 6.70 37.35 -18.71
C THR A 173 7.16 36.05 -18.08
N LEU A 174 7.66 35.12 -18.89
CA LEU A 174 8.25 33.89 -18.38
C LEU A 174 9.60 34.14 -17.70
N PRO A 175 10.00 33.29 -16.75
CA PRO A 175 11.38 33.22 -16.28
C PRO A 175 12.36 33.03 -17.44
N THR A 176 13.55 33.66 -17.37
CA THR A 176 14.53 33.68 -18.47
C THR A 176 15.05 32.30 -18.89
N GLY A 177 14.98 31.30 -18.01
CA GLY A 177 15.40 29.92 -18.30
C GLY A 177 14.35 29.08 -19.04
N ASP A 178 13.11 29.56 -19.15
CA ASP A 178 12.03 28.82 -19.82
C ASP A 178 12.13 28.97 -21.35
N ASP A 179 11.55 28.02 -22.09
CA ASP A 179 11.38 28.15 -23.54
C ASP A 179 10.40 29.30 -23.85
N GLN A 180 10.97 30.44 -24.26
CA GLN A 180 10.23 31.67 -24.52
C GLN A 180 9.30 31.58 -25.74
N THR A 181 9.44 30.54 -26.58
CA THR A 181 8.64 30.38 -27.80
C THR A 181 7.55 29.34 -27.60
N GLN A 182 7.91 28.15 -27.11
CA GLN A 182 6.96 27.05 -26.98
C GLN A 182 6.10 27.15 -25.71
N CYS A 183 6.59 27.82 -24.67
CA CYS A 183 5.83 28.05 -23.44
C CYS A 183 5.22 29.45 -23.38
N ASP A 184 5.14 30.19 -24.50
CA ASP A 184 4.63 31.57 -24.56
C ASP A 184 3.24 31.68 -23.90
N PRO A 185 3.06 32.52 -22.85
CA PRO A 185 1.79 32.72 -22.18
C PRO A 185 0.65 33.15 -23.10
N ALA A 186 0.94 33.70 -24.28
CA ALA A 186 -0.09 34.00 -25.27
C ALA A 186 -0.88 32.76 -25.72
N THR A 187 -0.29 31.57 -25.64
CA THR A 187 -0.90 30.29 -26.03
C THR A 187 -0.90 29.25 -24.89
N VAL A 188 0.10 29.27 -24.01
CA VAL A 188 0.28 28.31 -22.92
C VAL A 188 0.04 29.00 -21.58
N ASN A 189 -1.20 28.94 -21.09
CA ASN A 189 -1.60 29.65 -19.87
C ASN A 189 -2.75 28.94 -19.16
N ALA A 190 -3.08 29.42 -17.97
CA ALA A 190 -4.19 28.94 -17.13
C ALA A 190 -5.35 29.95 -17.08
N SER A 191 -5.56 30.76 -18.12
CA SER A 191 -6.53 31.86 -18.11
C SER A 191 -7.97 31.41 -17.83
N SER A 192 -8.37 30.22 -18.29
CA SER A 192 -9.65 29.59 -17.99
C SER A 192 -9.92 29.37 -16.50
N LEU A 193 -8.89 29.37 -15.66
CA LEU A 193 -9.00 29.19 -14.20
C LEU A 193 -9.01 30.51 -13.42
N ALA A 194 -8.76 31.65 -14.07
CA ALA A 194 -8.62 32.94 -13.40
C ALA A 194 -9.86 33.30 -12.55
N ALA A 195 -11.06 33.09 -13.10
CA ALA A 195 -12.32 33.38 -12.40
C ALA A 195 -12.51 32.56 -11.11
N ASN A 196 -11.94 31.35 -11.05
CA ASN A 196 -12.01 30.51 -9.85
C ASN A 196 -10.95 30.89 -8.78
N ARG A 197 -9.88 31.59 -9.20
CA ARG A 197 -8.68 31.86 -8.39
C ARG A 197 -8.59 33.28 -7.86
N VAL A 198 -9.05 34.28 -8.61
CA VAL A 198 -8.93 35.69 -8.21
C VAL A 198 -9.64 35.94 -6.87
N GLY A 199 -8.94 36.60 -5.94
CA GLY A 199 -9.44 36.91 -4.60
C GLY A 199 -9.34 35.77 -3.59
N LYS A 200 -8.77 34.61 -3.97
CA LYS A 200 -8.52 33.49 -3.06
C LYS A 200 -7.17 33.63 -2.36
N SER A 201 -7.06 33.13 -1.13
CA SER A 201 -5.83 33.21 -0.33
C SER A 201 -4.65 32.45 -0.94
N TYR A 202 -4.93 31.36 -1.64
CA TYR A 202 -3.96 30.48 -2.29
C TYR A 202 -3.48 30.99 -3.67
N ALA A 203 -3.99 32.13 -4.14
CA ALA A 203 -3.59 32.75 -5.40
C ALA A 203 -3.12 34.21 -5.20
N ASP A 204 -2.45 34.75 -6.20
CA ASP A 204 -2.13 36.17 -6.29
C ASP A 204 -3.31 37.00 -6.86
N ALA A 205 -3.10 38.32 -7.00
CA ALA A 205 -4.14 39.23 -7.49
C ALA A 205 -4.55 38.99 -8.96
N LYS A 206 -3.70 38.32 -9.75
CA LYS A 206 -4.00 37.93 -11.14
C LYS A 206 -4.64 36.53 -11.22
N GLY A 207 -4.69 35.81 -10.11
CA GLY A 207 -5.18 34.43 -10.05
C GLY A 207 -4.10 33.39 -10.34
N ASN A 208 -2.82 33.75 -10.37
CA ASN A 208 -1.76 32.75 -10.40
C ASN A 208 -1.71 32.04 -9.05
N LEU A 209 -1.57 30.71 -9.04
CA LEU A 209 -1.37 29.99 -7.79
C LEU A 209 -0.05 30.39 -7.13
N ARG A 210 -0.02 30.35 -5.79
CA ARG A 210 1.19 30.60 -5.02
C ARG A 210 2.12 29.40 -5.11
N ILE A 211 2.86 29.35 -6.21
CA ILE A 211 3.86 28.31 -6.48
C ILE A 211 5.26 28.89 -6.38
N THR A 212 6.08 28.32 -5.51
CA THR A 212 7.52 28.51 -5.47
C THR A 212 8.16 27.42 -6.33
N ARG A 213 8.77 27.82 -7.44
CA ARG A 213 9.52 26.88 -8.30
C ARG A 213 10.75 26.37 -7.56
N VAL A 214 10.92 25.05 -7.53
CA VAL A 214 12.11 24.41 -6.97
C VAL A 214 13.24 24.50 -8.02
N PRO A 215 14.41 25.06 -7.69
CA PRO A 215 15.49 25.19 -8.66
C PRO A 215 16.08 23.81 -9.00
N ALA A 216 16.56 23.66 -10.24
CA ALA A 216 17.35 22.49 -10.63
C ALA A 216 18.58 22.33 -9.71
N ALA A 217 18.96 21.09 -9.46
CA ALA A 217 20.08 20.73 -8.59
C ALA A 217 20.85 19.56 -9.18
N THR A 218 22.09 19.37 -8.73
CA THR A 218 22.84 18.14 -9.03
C THR A 218 22.85 17.26 -7.79
N ASP A 219 22.36 16.04 -7.93
CA ASP A 219 22.49 15.01 -6.92
C ASP A 219 23.89 14.40 -6.99
N THR A 220 24.68 14.62 -5.95
CA THR A 220 26.02 14.07 -5.78
C THR A 220 26.08 13.09 -4.61
N THR A 221 24.92 12.64 -4.11
CA THR A 221 24.84 11.70 -2.98
C THR A 221 25.17 10.27 -3.40
N HIS A 222 24.96 9.97 -4.69
CA HIS A 222 25.07 8.63 -5.28
C HIS A 222 24.17 7.61 -4.59
N GLU A 223 23.05 8.06 -4.02
CA GLU A 223 22.06 7.19 -3.38
C GLU A 223 21.49 6.19 -4.40
N PHE A 224 21.05 6.67 -5.57
CA PHE A 224 20.41 5.82 -6.59
C PHE A 224 21.22 5.60 -7.86
N SER A 225 22.24 6.42 -8.12
CA SER A 225 23.07 6.36 -9.32
C SER A 225 24.56 6.36 -8.95
N PRO A 226 25.41 5.62 -9.67
CA PRO A 226 26.86 5.70 -9.49
C PRO A 226 27.46 7.02 -10.01
N ASN A 227 26.67 7.86 -10.69
CA ASN A 227 27.11 9.14 -11.25
C ASN A 227 26.35 10.31 -10.63
N ASP A 228 26.91 11.51 -10.75
CA ASP A 228 26.18 12.74 -10.49
C ASP A 228 25.00 12.87 -11.46
N VAL A 229 23.81 13.19 -10.93
CA VAL A 229 22.57 13.33 -11.73
C VAL A 229 22.07 14.76 -11.66
N VAL A 230 21.81 15.37 -12.81
CA VAL A 230 21.15 16.68 -12.86
C VAL A 230 19.64 16.46 -12.73
N LEU A 231 19.07 17.05 -11.69
CA LEU A 231 17.66 17.00 -11.37
C LEU A 231 16.99 18.32 -11.78
N ASP A 232 15.90 18.24 -12.55
CA ASP A 232 15.12 19.41 -12.98
C ASP A 232 13.62 19.09 -12.99
N PRO A 233 12.75 19.92 -12.38
CA PRO A 233 11.29 19.77 -12.48
C PRO A 233 10.72 19.94 -13.90
N GLY A 234 11.49 20.55 -14.81
CA GLY A 234 11.17 20.71 -16.22
C GLY A 234 10.20 21.86 -16.55
N TYR A 235 9.97 22.82 -15.64
CA TYR A 235 8.94 23.87 -15.77
C TYR A 235 8.90 24.57 -17.13
N GLY A 236 10.07 24.90 -17.67
CA GLY A 236 10.21 25.68 -18.90
C GLY A 236 10.41 24.85 -20.16
N THR A 237 10.33 23.52 -20.07
CA THR A 237 10.51 22.63 -21.22
C THR A 237 9.21 22.45 -21.98
N ALA A 238 9.27 22.44 -23.31
CA ALA A 238 8.10 22.31 -24.16
C ALA A 238 7.21 21.10 -23.80
N GLY A 239 7.83 19.94 -23.52
CA GLY A 239 7.11 18.71 -23.16
C GLY A 239 6.31 18.80 -21.85
N ILE A 240 6.67 19.72 -20.95
CA ILE A 240 5.99 19.90 -19.65
C ILE A 240 5.02 21.08 -19.69
N CYS A 241 5.41 22.22 -20.29
CA CYS A 241 4.57 23.42 -20.30
C CYS A 241 3.38 23.31 -21.26
N THR A 242 3.54 22.64 -22.41
CA THR A 242 2.45 22.45 -23.39
C THR A 242 1.55 21.26 -23.07
N GLY A 243 1.99 20.37 -22.17
CA GLY A 243 1.28 19.14 -21.84
C GLY A 243 0.32 19.30 -20.66
N GLY A 244 -0.89 18.78 -20.82
CA GLY A 244 -1.92 18.75 -19.77
C GLY A 244 -1.42 18.19 -18.42
N SER A 245 -1.97 18.73 -17.34
CA SER A 245 -1.69 18.34 -15.97
C SER A 245 -2.38 17.02 -15.60
N TYR A 246 -3.63 16.85 -15.99
CA TYR A 246 -4.42 15.67 -15.62
C TYR A 246 -4.41 14.60 -16.73
N PRO A 247 -4.18 13.31 -16.41
CA PRO A 247 -3.61 12.79 -15.15
C PRO A 247 -2.09 12.96 -15.08
N SER A 248 -1.48 12.70 -13.93
CA SER A 248 -0.02 12.77 -13.78
C SER A 248 0.70 11.50 -14.28
N GLY A 249 1.36 11.59 -15.44
CA GLY A 249 2.17 10.48 -15.96
C GLY A 249 3.34 10.04 -15.06
N HIS A 250 3.99 10.98 -14.35
CA HIS A 250 5.02 10.62 -13.35
C HIS A 250 4.42 9.87 -12.17
N THR A 251 3.18 10.19 -11.79
CA THR A 251 2.48 9.43 -10.76
C THR A 251 2.14 8.03 -11.27
N THR A 252 1.64 7.92 -12.51
CA THR A 252 1.36 6.61 -13.13
C THR A 252 2.58 5.72 -13.14
N THR A 253 3.75 6.24 -13.53
CA THR A 253 5.00 5.45 -13.54
C THR A 253 5.46 5.07 -12.12
N ALA A 254 5.27 5.96 -11.13
CA ALA A 254 5.63 5.68 -9.74
C ALA A 254 4.74 4.58 -9.14
N TYR A 255 3.43 4.61 -9.40
CA TYR A 255 2.51 3.57 -8.97
C TYR A 255 2.74 2.25 -9.72
N GLN A 256 3.07 2.28 -11.03
CA GLN A 256 3.47 1.05 -11.75
C GLN A 256 4.74 0.43 -11.11
N ALA A 257 5.75 1.24 -10.76
CA ALA A 257 6.93 0.75 -10.09
C ALA A 257 6.61 0.21 -8.68
N GLY A 258 5.88 0.98 -7.87
CA GLY A 258 5.56 0.64 -6.49
C GLY A 258 4.69 -0.60 -6.35
N ILE A 259 3.61 -0.71 -7.14
CA ILE A 259 2.74 -1.90 -7.15
C ILE A 259 3.50 -3.11 -7.72
N THR A 260 4.37 -2.93 -8.72
CA THR A 260 5.22 -4.03 -9.21
C THR A 260 6.13 -4.52 -8.09
N LEU A 261 6.87 -3.64 -7.42
CA LEU A 261 7.74 -4.03 -6.30
C LEU A 261 6.95 -4.64 -5.15
N ALA A 262 5.79 -4.09 -4.80
CA ALA A 262 4.88 -4.66 -3.80
C ALA A 262 4.36 -6.04 -4.21
N THR A 263 4.24 -6.32 -5.51
CA THR A 263 3.92 -7.66 -6.01
C THR A 263 5.11 -8.60 -5.83
N LEU A 264 6.34 -8.16 -6.12
CA LEU A 264 7.54 -8.98 -6.00
C LEU A 264 7.89 -9.27 -4.52
N VAL A 265 7.73 -8.28 -3.64
CA VAL A 265 8.05 -8.33 -2.21
C VAL A 265 6.79 -7.96 -1.38
N PRO A 266 5.76 -8.82 -1.36
CA PRO A 266 4.49 -8.52 -0.68
C PRO A 266 4.62 -8.30 0.82
N GLU A 267 5.70 -8.79 1.43
CA GLU A 267 6.03 -8.58 2.84
C GLU A 267 6.28 -7.11 3.20
N LEU A 268 6.59 -6.26 2.21
CA LEU A 268 6.83 -4.81 2.32
C LEU A 268 5.85 -3.98 1.47
N ALA A 269 4.75 -4.58 1.01
CA ALA A 269 3.78 -3.91 0.14
C ALA A 269 3.26 -2.58 0.71
N PRO A 270 2.87 -2.46 2.00
CA PRO A 270 2.39 -1.18 2.54
C PRO A 270 3.43 -0.05 2.47
N GLU A 271 4.69 -0.34 2.78
CA GLU A 271 5.78 0.64 2.72
C GLU A 271 6.08 1.07 1.28
N LEU A 272 6.12 0.13 0.34
CA LEU A 272 6.32 0.40 -1.08
C LEU A 272 5.17 1.22 -1.69
N LEU A 273 3.93 0.91 -1.32
CA LEU A 273 2.74 1.65 -1.75
C LEU A 273 2.73 3.07 -1.16
N ALA A 274 3.06 3.22 0.12
CA ALA A 274 3.20 4.53 0.76
C ALA A 274 4.31 5.36 0.08
N ARG A 275 5.46 4.76 -0.24
CA ARG A 275 6.53 5.42 -0.97
C ARG A 275 6.15 5.84 -2.39
N ALA A 276 5.39 5.02 -3.11
CA ALA A 276 4.84 5.37 -4.41
C ALA A 276 3.84 6.53 -4.32
N SER A 277 3.02 6.56 -3.25
CA SER A 277 2.14 7.70 -2.98
C SER A 277 2.91 8.99 -2.69
N GLU A 278 4.07 8.91 -2.03
CA GLU A 278 4.98 10.06 -1.84
C GLU A 278 5.52 10.56 -3.16
N ALA A 279 5.99 9.66 -4.04
CA ALA A 279 6.49 10.06 -5.36
C ALA A 279 5.43 10.78 -6.21
N GLY A 280 4.16 10.42 -6.05
CA GLY A 280 3.03 11.17 -6.59
C GLY A 280 2.89 12.55 -5.93
N ASN A 281 2.84 12.61 -4.60
CA ASN A 281 2.74 13.83 -3.81
C ASN A 281 3.88 14.84 -4.12
N ASP A 282 5.08 14.34 -4.36
CA ASP A 282 6.26 15.11 -4.71
C ASP A 282 6.09 15.92 -6.01
N ARG A 283 5.18 15.50 -6.90
CA ARG A 283 4.80 16.30 -8.07
C ARG A 283 4.02 17.57 -7.71
N ILE A 284 3.31 17.56 -6.59
CA ILE A 284 2.64 18.72 -6.00
C ILE A 284 3.64 19.57 -5.23
N VAL A 285 4.61 18.95 -4.53
CA VAL A 285 5.75 19.66 -3.91
C VAL A 285 6.48 20.51 -4.96
N LEU A 286 6.71 19.97 -6.15
CA LEU A 286 7.25 20.72 -7.29
C LEU A 286 6.27 21.71 -7.92
N GLY A 287 4.99 21.71 -7.56
CA GLY A 287 3.99 22.62 -8.10
C GLY A 287 3.68 22.39 -9.59
N VAL A 288 3.92 21.18 -10.11
CA VAL A 288 3.67 20.81 -11.53
C VAL A 288 2.42 19.96 -11.72
N HIS A 289 1.81 19.47 -10.64
CA HIS A 289 0.57 18.71 -10.65
C HIS A 289 -0.32 19.08 -9.47
N TYR A 290 -1.60 18.74 -9.58
CA TYR A 290 -2.61 18.90 -8.53
C TYR A 290 -2.95 17.55 -7.88
N PRO A 291 -3.51 17.54 -6.65
CA PRO A 291 -4.05 16.33 -6.02
C PRO A 291 -4.90 15.43 -6.93
N LEU A 292 -5.85 15.99 -7.69
CA LEU A 292 -6.67 15.20 -8.62
C LEU A 292 -5.83 14.52 -9.71
N ASP A 293 -4.74 15.15 -10.18
CA ASP A 293 -3.83 14.54 -11.15
C ASP A 293 -3.12 13.32 -10.56
N ILE A 294 -2.81 13.37 -9.26
CA ILE A 294 -2.14 12.27 -8.54
C ILE A 294 -3.13 11.13 -8.31
N MET A 295 -4.37 11.44 -7.94
CA MET A 295 -5.44 10.44 -7.83
C MET A 295 -5.68 9.74 -9.18
N GLY A 296 -5.78 10.50 -10.27
CA GLY A 296 -5.90 9.94 -11.63
C GLY A 296 -4.69 9.09 -12.03
N GLY A 297 -3.47 9.55 -11.74
CA GLY A 297 -2.25 8.79 -12.05
C GLY A 297 -2.14 7.47 -11.26
N ARG A 298 -2.61 7.44 -10.01
CA ARG A 298 -2.75 6.21 -9.22
C ARG A 298 -3.72 5.23 -9.89
N ILE A 299 -4.92 5.70 -10.23
CA ILE A 299 -5.96 4.90 -10.90
C ILE A 299 -5.41 4.28 -12.19
N ASP A 300 -4.68 5.06 -13.00
CA ASP A 300 -4.04 4.56 -14.22
C ASP A 300 -3.05 3.42 -13.91
N GLY A 301 -2.18 3.60 -12.91
CA GLY A 301 -1.18 2.59 -12.53
C GLY A 301 -1.79 1.30 -11.99
N GLU A 302 -2.85 1.40 -11.19
CA GLU A 302 -3.58 0.26 -10.66
C GLU A 302 -4.29 -0.53 -11.78
N ALA A 303 -5.02 0.17 -12.66
CA ALA A 303 -5.71 -0.46 -13.78
C ALA A 303 -4.73 -1.09 -14.78
N ALA A 304 -3.62 -0.43 -15.06
CA ALA A 304 -2.55 -0.92 -15.91
C ALA A 304 -1.98 -2.25 -15.39
N LEU A 305 -1.62 -2.33 -14.12
CA LEU A 305 -1.03 -3.55 -13.57
C LEU A 305 -2.05 -4.65 -13.28
N ALA A 306 -3.30 -4.30 -12.97
CA ALA A 306 -4.36 -5.29 -12.91
C ALA A 306 -4.57 -5.96 -14.28
N ALA A 307 -4.53 -5.19 -15.38
CA ALA A 307 -4.60 -5.73 -16.74
C ALA A 307 -3.40 -6.63 -17.06
N ARG A 308 -2.17 -6.22 -16.70
CA ARG A 308 -0.99 -7.08 -16.84
C ARG A 308 -1.10 -8.36 -16.01
N TRP A 309 -1.51 -8.30 -14.75
CA TRP A 309 -1.53 -9.48 -13.87
C TRP A 309 -2.70 -10.42 -14.20
N SER A 310 -3.70 -9.93 -14.92
CA SER A 310 -4.77 -10.76 -15.48
C SER A 310 -4.27 -11.69 -16.60
N ASP A 311 -3.13 -11.38 -17.19
CA ASP A 311 -2.48 -12.20 -18.21
C ASP A 311 -1.64 -13.31 -17.57
N THR A 312 -2.16 -14.54 -17.65
CA THR A 312 -1.50 -15.71 -17.04
C THR A 312 -0.17 -16.03 -17.72
N GLN A 313 -0.04 -15.78 -19.03
CA GLN A 313 1.21 -16.00 -19.73
C GLN A 313 2.27 -15.04 -19.20
N TYR A 314 1.95 -13.74 -19.20
CA TYR A 314 2.83 -12.68 -18.67
C TYR A 314 3.28 -12.98 -17.24
N ARG A 315 2.36 -13.42 -16.37
CA ARG A 315 2.71 -13.79 -15.00
C ARG A 315 3.76 -14.90 -14.94
N SER A 316 3.53 -15.99 -15.67
CA SER A 316 4.40 -17.16 -15.64
C SER A 316 5.75 -16.94 -16.32
N GLU A 317 5.80 -16.13 -17.39
CA GLU A 317 6.98 -15.97 -18.24
C GLU A 317 7.83 -14.75 -17.86
N VAL A 318 7.23 -13.73 -17.21
CA VAL A 318 7.90 -12.46 -16.90
C VAL A 318 7.91 -12.17 -15.40
N LEU A 319 6.72 -12.10 -14.77
CA LEU A 319 6.59 -11.64 -13.39
C LEU A 319 7.19 -12.61 -12.37
N GLU A 320 6.85 -13.89 -12.45
CA GLU A 320 7.33 -14.92 -11.52
C GLU A 320 8.85 -15.14 -11.63
N PRO A 321 9.47 -15.20 -12.83
CA PRO A 321 10.92 -15.21 -12.98
C PRO A 321 11.61 -13.98 -12.40
N ALA A 322 11.09 -12.77 -12.64
CA ALA A 322 11.64 -11.54 -12.07
C ALA A 322 11.56 -11.52 -10.54
N ARG A 323 10.44 -12.00 -9.96
CA ARG A 323 10.32 -12.16 -8.51
C ARG A 323 11.39 -13.10 -7.96
N LYS A 324 11.56 -14.26 -8.61
CA LYS A 324 12.56 -15.24 -8.18
C LYS A 324 13.98 -14.67 -8.23
N GLU A 325 14.33 -13.94 -9.29
CA GLU A 325 15.62 -13.25 -9.42
C GLU A 325 15.81 -12.26 -8.26
N LEU A 326 14.86 -11.33 -8.06
CA LEU A 326 14.96 -10.31 -7.04
C LEU A 326 15.12 -10.91 -5.64
N VAL A 327 14.24 -11.84 -5.25
CA VAL A 327 14.29 -12.47 -3.91
C VAL A 327 15.61 -13.21 -3.72
N SER A 328 16.05 -14.00 -4.70
CA SER A 328 17.32 -14.74 -4.59
C SER A 328 18.52 -13.81 -4.46
N TYR A 329 18.50 -12.68 -5.16
CA TYR A 329 19.57 -11.68 -5.09
C TYR A 329 19.56 -10.97 -3.72
N LEU A 330 18.41 -10.53 -3.23
CA LEU A 330 18.28 -9.89 -1.92
C LEU A 330 18.79 -10.83 -0.81
N GLU A 331 18.35 -12.08 -0.79
CA GLU A 331 18.80 -13.09 0.19
C GLU A 331 20.31 -13.33 0.13
N ALA A 332 20.87 -13.44 -1.07
CA ALA A 332 22.30 -13.65 -1.24
C ALA A 332 23.14 -12.46 -0.75
N GLN A 333 22.68 -11.23 -0.98
CA GLN A 333 23.43 -10.02 -0.57
C GLN A 333 23.21 -9.67 0.90
N CYS A 334 22.01 -9.91 1.47
CA CYS A 334 21.76 -9.67 2.89
C CYS A 334 22.28 -10.82 3.79
N GLY A 335 22.48 -12.01 3.24
CA GLY A 335 23.12 -13.15 3.91
C GLY A 335 22.18 -14.02 4.74
N ASP A 336 20.87 -13.88 4.59
CA ASP A 336 19.83 -14.65 5.29
C ASP A 336 18.57 -14.78 4.40
N THR A 337 17.53 -15.44 4.89
CA THR A 337 16.20 -15.45 4.28
C THR A 337 15.62 -14.04 4.20
N LEU A 338 14.80 -13.77 3.19
CA LEU A 338 14.22 -12.45 2.98
C LEU A 338 13.42 -11.99 4.20
N ALA A 339 12.68 -12.91 4.85
CA ALA A 339 11.93 -12.61 6.06
C ALA A 339 12.82 -12.12 7.22
N ASN A 340 13.98 -12.75 7.43
CA ASN A 340 14.92 -12.31 8.46
C ASN A 340 15.57 -10.97 8.11
N CYS A 341 15.90 -10.76 6.83
CA CYS A 341 16.47 -9.50 6.37
C CYS A 341 15.46 -8.33 6.52
N ILE A 342 14.18 -8.57 6.22
CA ILE A 342 13.09 -7.60 6.47
C ILE A 342 12.91 -7.35 7.97
N ALA A 343 12.97 -8.40 8.81
CA ALA A 343 12.83 -8.23 10.26
C ALA A 343 13.98 -7.40 10.89
N ALA A 344 15.14 -7.37 10.25
CA ALA A 344 16.30 -6.55 10.66
C ALA A 344 16.28 -5.13 10.07
N GLU A 345 15.33 -4.83 9.18
CA GLU A 345 15.28 -3.58 8.44
C GLU A 345 14.78 -2.42 9.32
N ARG A 346 15.28 -1.22 9.03
CA ARG A 346 14.61 0.00 9.47
C ARG A 346 13.51 0.32 8.46
N SER A 347 12.26 0.27 8.94
CA SER A 347 11.09 0.58 8.12
C SER A 347 11.22 1.95 7.46
N TYR A 348 10.62 2.07 6.26
CA TYR A 348 10.48 3.33 5.55
C TYR A 348 9.87 4.40 6.47
N THR A 349 10.46 5.59 6.45
CA THR A 349 9.96 6.75 7.19
C THR A 349 9.94 7.98 6.31
N ASP A 350 9.01 8.88 6.58
CA ASP A 350 8.89 10.16 5.91
C ASP A 350 8.27 11.20 6.84
N ASP A 351 8.74 12.45 6.73
CA ASP A 351 8.26 13.58 7.55
C ASP A 351 8.05 14.80 6.63
N PRO A 352 6.96 14.80 5.85
CA PRO A 352 6.67 15.90 4.95
C PRO A 352 6.18 17.12 5.74
N TYR A 353 6.28 18.29 5.12
CA TYR A 353 5.74 19.55 5.64
C TYR A 353 6.29 20.03 7.00
N GLY A 354 7.34 19.38 7.53
CA GLY A 354 7.93 19.71 8.83
C GLY A 354 6.94 19.52 9.98
N GLY A 355 6.07 18.50 9.88
CA GLY A 355 5.04 18.20 10.87
C GLY A 355 3.79 19.08 10.80
N ALA A 356 3.67 20.00 9.84
CA ALA A 356 2.48 20.81 9.66
C ALA A 356 1.34 19.99 9.04
N ALA A 357 0.12 20.14 9.57
CA ALA A 357 -1.06 19.46 9.04
C ALA A 357 -1.63 20.18 7.81
N MET A 358 -1.92 19.42 6.74
CA MET A 358 -2.53 19.96 5.53
C MET A 358 -4.00 20.36 5.75
N PRO A 359 -4.56 21.28 4.95
CA PRO A 359 -5.96 21.68 5.06
C PRO A 359 -6.92 20.49 4.88
N GLY A 360 -7.52 20.02 5.97
CA GLY A 360 -8.44 18.87 5.96
C GLY A 360 -7.76 17.51 6.08
N GLY A 361 -6.47 17.47 6.46
CA GLY A 361 -5.69 16.25 6.63
C GLY A 361 -4.74 16.31 7.82
N THR A 362 -3.79 15.38 7.85
CA THR A 362 -2.75 15.27 8.87
C THR A 362 -1.43 15.86 8.38
N ALA A 363 -0.36 15.69 9.16
CA ALA A 363 1.00 16.00 8.73
C ALA A 363 1.60 14.94 7.79
N GLN A 364 0.89 13.83 7.54
CA GLN A 364 1.31 12.73 6.67
C GLN A 364 2.66 12.10 7.03
N VAL A 365 2.99 12.08 8.32
CA VAL A 365 4.24 11.48 8.82
C VAL A 365 4.14 9.96 8.81
N VAL A 366 5.16 9.30 8.25
CA VAL A 366 5.33 7.84 8.26
C VAL A 366 6.46 7.50 9.22
N THR A 367 6.15 6.75 10.27
CA THR A 367 7.11 6.26 11.27
C THR A 367 7.21 4.74 11.34
N ASP A 368 6.21 4.04 10.80
CA ASP A 368 6.05 2.60 10.82
C ASP A 368 5.02 2.15 9.76
N ARG A 369 4.77 0.85 9.69
CA ARG A 369 3.77 0.27 8.77
C ARG A 369 2.36 0.83 8.95
N ALA A 370 1.93 1.02 10.19
CA ALA A 370 0.57 1.45 10.48
C ALA A 370 0.33 2.88 9.98
N SER A 371 1.30 3.78 10.23
CA SER A 371 1.32 5.12 9.67
C SER A 371 1.49 5.12 8.15
N ALA A 372 2.27 4.22 7.55
CA ALA A 372 2.37 4.06 6.10
C ALA A 372 0.99 3.74 5.46
N VAL A 373 0.24 2.80 6.04
CA VAL A 373 -1.14 2.47 5.58
C VAL A 373 -2.07 3.68 5.76
N SER A 374 -2.00 4.37 6.90
CA SER A 374 -2.82 5.55 7.15
C SER A 374 -2.54 6.69 6.17
N VAL A 375 -1.27 6.97 5.88
CA VAL A 375 -0.86 8.04 4.95
C VAL A 375 -1.25 7.70 3.52
N TYR A 376 -1.08 6.43 3.09
CA TYR A 376 -1.57 5.98 1.79
C TYR A 376 -3.08 6.23 1.65
N ARG A 377 -3.86 5.79 2.64
CA ARG A 377 -5.32 5.97 2.65
C ARG A 377 -5.73 7.45 2.64
N GLU A 378 -5.01 8.30 3.37
CA GLU A 378 -5.24 9.74 3.36
C GLU A 378 -5.02 10.34 1.96
N ARG A 379 -3.93 9.94 1.28
CA ARG A 379 -3.58 10.40 -0.08
C ARG A 379 -4.45 9.84 -1.20
N MET A 380 -5.26 8.81 -0.94
CA MET A 380 -6.30 8.43 -1.90
C MET A 380 -7.26 9.58 -2.15
N THR A 381 -7.55 10.40 -1.13
CA THR A 381 -8.52 11.49 -1.23
C THR A 381 -7.93 12.88 -1.01
N TYR A 382 -6.68 13.02 -0.54
CA TYR A 382 -6.03 14.31 -0.21
C TYR A 382 -6.86 15.24 0.70
N GLY A 383 -7.83 14.72 1.45
CA GLY A 383 -8.74 15.51 2.27
C GLY A 383 -9.85 16.22 1.48
N PHE A 384 -10.13 15.82 0.23
CA PHE A 384 -11.35 16.24 -0.46
C PHE A 384 -12.59 15.78 0.30
N ALA A 385 -13.64 16.60 0.29
CA ALA A 385 -14.96 16.17 0.75
C ALA A 385 -15.61 15.21 -0.25
N GLN A 386 -16.55 14.39 0.21
CA GLN A 386 -17.40 13.61 -0.67
C GLN A 386 -18.33 14.56 -1.46
N THR A 387 -18.25 14.50 -2.78
CA THR A 387 -19.06 15.30 -3.73
C THR A 387 -20.11 14.45 -4.46
N GLY A 388 -19.93 13.12 -4.48
CA GLY A 388 -20.85 12.15 -5.06
C GLY A 388 -21.74 11.44 -4.03
N ALA A 389 -22.36 10.33 -4.45
CA ALA A 389 -23.24 9.55 -3.60
C ALA A 389 -22.47 8.77 -2.53
N THR A 390 -22.85 8.96 -1.26
CA THR A 390 -22.23 8.30 -0.10
C THR A 390 -22.96 7.02 0.29
N GLY A 391 -22.26 6.07 0.91
CA GLY A 391 -22.86 4.85 1.45
C GLY A 391 -23.24 3.81 0.39
N LEU A 392 -22.63 3.88 -0.80
CA LEU A 392 -22.82 2.88 -1.84
C LEU A 392 -22.13 1.56 -1.46
N ALA A 393 -22.68 0.46 -1.97
CA ALA A 393 -22.07 -0.85 -1.84
C ALA A 393 -20.63 -0.87 -2.40
N PRO A 394 -19.80 -1.85 -2.02
CA PRO A 394 -18.47 -2.00 -2.61
C PRO A 394 -18.51 -2.08 -4.14
N SER A 395 -17.49 -1.56 -4.80
CA SER A 395 -17.48 -1.36 -6.25
C SER A 395 -16.15 -1.79 -6.88
N VAL A 396 -15.70 -3.01 -6.59
CA VAL A 396 -14.40 -3.52 -7.05
C VAL A 396 -14.38 -3.69 -8.58
N PRO A 397 -13.42 -3.07 -9.29
CA PRO A 397 -13.25 -3.26 -10.74
C PRO A 397 -12.95 -4.70 -11.13
N THR A 398 -13.38 -5.08 -12.33
CA THR A 398 -13.06 -6.41 -12.89
C THR A 398 -11.54 -6.56 -13.06
N GLY A 399 -10.99 -7.69 -12.62
CA GLY A 399 -9.55 -7.98 -12.70
C GLY A 399 -8.70 -7.38 -11.56
N ALA A 400 -9.23 -6.46 -10.76
CA ALA A 400 -8.49 -5.84 -9.65
C ALA A 400 -8.02 -6.88 -8.60
N SER A 401 -8.73 -8.01 -8.45
CA SER A 401 -8.31 -9.12 -7.60
C SER A 401 -6.90 -9.64 -7.91
N ASN A 402 -6.41 -9.45 -9.14
CA ASN A 402 -5.09 -9.89 -9.54
C ASN A 402 -3.96 -9.07 -8.91
N LEU A 403 -4.24 -7.87 -8.42
CA LEU A 403 -3.28 -7.06 -7.65
C LEU A 403 -2.92 -7.69 -6.30
N LEU A 404 -3.71 -8.65 -5.82
CA LEU A 404 -3.49 -9.34 -4.54
C LEU A 404 -2.92 -10.75 -4.70
N LEU A 405 -2.48 -11.15 -5.90
CA LEU A 405 -2.05 -12.54 -6.19
C LEU A 405 -0.89 -13.01 -5.30
N THR A 406 0.10 -12.15 -5.04
CA THR A 406 1.28 -12.53 -4.24
C THR A 406 1.09 -12.26 -2.75
N ALA A 407 0.23 -11.32 -2.36
CA ALA A 407 -0.16 -11.10 -0.98
C ALA A 407 -1.06 -12.24 -0.45
N PHE A 408 -1.94 -12.77 -1.30
CA PHE A 408 -2.87 -13.85 -0.96
C PHE A 408 -2.91 -14.96 -2.02
N PRO A 409 -1.82 -15.75 -2.17
CA PRO A 409 -1.71 -16.76 -3.21
C PRO A 409 -2.65 -17.95 -3.02
N THR A 410 -3.11 -18.19 -1.79
CA THR A 410 -4.01 -19.31 -1.45
C THR A 410 -5.50 -18.95 -1.58
N LEU A 411 -5.83 -17.65 -1.70
CA LEU A 411 -7.20 -17.22 -1.92
C LEU A 411 -7.64 -17.44 -3.37
N THR A 412 -8.93 -17.68 -3.56
CA THR A 412 -9.57 -17.62 -4.88
C THR A 412 -9.74 -16.17 -5.35
N ASP A 413 -10.02 -15.96 -6.63
CA ASP A 413 -10.31 -14.61 -7.17
C ASP A 413 -11.50 -13.96 -6.46
N ALA A 414 -12.57 -14.73 -6.20
CA ALA A 414 -13.73 -14.23 -5.47
C ALA A 414 -13.39 -13.78 -4.04
N GLN A 415 -12.49 -14.51 -3.36
CA GLN A 415 -12.04 -14.14 -2.03
C GLN A 415 -11.13 -12.91 -2.07
N ARG A 416 -10.21 -12.78 -3.05
CA ARG A 416 -9.41 -11.56 -3.25
C ARG A 416 -10.28 -10.34 -3.58
N THR A 417 -11.29 -10.50 -4.42
CA THR A 417 -12.31 -9.46 -4.66
C THR A 417 -13.04 -9.09 -3.37
N SER A 418 -13.38 -10.06 -2.52
CA SER A 418 -13.99 -9.80 -1.22
C SER A 418 -13.08 -9.04 -0.26
N VAL A 419 -11.76 -9.30 -0.29
CA VAL A 419 -10.77 -8.53 0.48
C VAL A 419 -10.76 -7.08 0.02
N LEU A 420 -10.62 -6.83 -1.29
CA LEU A 420 -10.67 -5.47 -1.84
C LEU A 420 -11.97 -4.75 -1.45
N ALA A 421 -13.11 -5.42 -1.61
CA ALA A 421 -14.41 -4.87 -1.27
C ALA A 421 -14.55 -4.46 0.21
N GLN A 422 -13.89 -5.20 1.12
CA GLN A 422 -13.92 -4.93 2.56
C GLN A 422 -12.94 -3.85 3.00
N THR A 423 -11.89 -3.57 2.20
CA THR A 423 -10.89 -2.55 2.51
C THR A 423 -11.09 -1.22 1.78
N GLU A 424 -12.03 -1.15 0.82
CA GLU A 424 -12.34 0.07 0.07
C GLU A 424 -12.51 1.32 0.97
N ILE A 425 -12.11 2.48 0.46
CA ILE A 425 -12.54 3.76 1.03
C ILE A 425 -14.03 3.98 0.77
N ALA A 426 -14.65 4.87 1.57
CA ALA A 426 -16.06 5.20 1.44
C ALA A 426 -16.37 5.80 0.05
N SER A 427 -17.58 5.56 -0.47
CA SER A 427 -18.01 6.09 -1.76
C SER A 427 -18.24 7.61 -1.73
N GLY A 428 -18.20 8.26 -2.89
CA GLY A 428 -18.57 9.65 -3.10
C GLY A 428 -17.42 10.65 -3.09
N TYR A 429 -16.17 10.22 -2.91
CA TYR A 429 -15.01 11.10 -3.13
C TYR A 429 -14.83 11.44 -4.62
N PRO A 430 -14.09 12.52 -4.96
CA PRO A 430 -13.81 12.85 -6.34
C PRO A 430 -13.21 11.66 -7.11
N LEU A 431 -13.59 11.49 -8.38
CA LEU A 431 -13.22 10.35 -9.23
C LEU A 431 -13.82 8.98 -8.84
N ASP A 432 -14.65 8.90 -7.79
CA ASP A 432 -15.41 7.68 -7.52
C ASP A 432 -16.43 7.38 -8.64
N GLN A 433 -16.24 6.25 -9.30
CA GLN A 433 -17.09 5.74 -10.38
C GLN A 433 -18.04 4.61 -9.93
N SER A 434 -18.32 4.52 -8.62
CA SER A 434 -19.26 3.55 -8.07
C SER A 434 -20.63 3.60 -8.77
N GLY A 435 -21.15 2.43 -9.15
CA GLY A 435 -22.41 2.31 -9.90
C GLY A 435 -22.25 2.34 -11.42
N THR A 436 -21.03 2.54 -11.93
CA THR A 436 -20.70 2.27 -13.34
C THR A 436 -20.36 0.80 -13.55
N ALA A 437 -20.35 0.34 -14.82
CA ALA A 437 -19.96 -1.02 -15.16
C ALA A 437 -18.46 -1.32 -14.92
N ASN A 438 -17.63 -0.29 -14.77
CA ASN A 438 -16.18 -0.42 -14.63
C ASN A 438 -15.74 -0.67 -13.19
N GLY A 439 -16.63 -0.50 -12.20
CA GLY A 439 -16.25 -0.40 -10.80
C GLY A 439 -15.59 0.94 -10.50
N SER A 440 -14.95 1.06 -9.33
CA SER A 440 -14.30 2.29 -8.86
C SER A 440 -12.88 1.98 -8.40
N TRP A 441 -11.90 2.28 -9.27
CA TRP A 441 -10.47 2.22 -8.94
C TRP A 441 -10.10 3.23 -7.86
N GLU A 442 -10.78 4.38 -7.83
CA GLU A 442 -10.58 5.37 -6.77
C GLU A 442 -10.77 4.76 -5.38
N ARG A 443 -11.66 3.77 -5.23
CA ARG A 443 -11.97 3.20 -3.93
C ARG A 443 -10.96 2.16 -3.43
N LEU A 444 -10.04 1.67 -4.27
CA LEU A 444 -9.14 0.57 -3.92
C LEU A 444 -8.03 1.00 -2.94
N ASP A 445 -8.19 0.64 -1.68
CA ASP A 445 -7.13 0.81 -0.66
C ASP A 445 -6.19 -0.40 -0.68
N LEU A 446 -5.20 -0.36 -1.58
CA LEU A 446 -4.22 -1.43 -1.73
C LEU A 446 -3.31 -1.58 -0.51
N ALA A 447 -2.99 -0.50 0.21
CA ALA A 447 -2.16 -0.58 1.42
C ALA A 447 -2.89 -1.33 2.54
N ALA A 448 -4.19 -1.06 2.73
CA ALA A 448 -5.02 -1.82 3.66
C ALA A 448 -5.23 -3.27 3.20
N ALA A 449 -5.49 -3.50 1.89
CA ALA A 449 -5.71 -4.83 1.35
C ALA A 449 -4.47 -5.73 1.47
N THR A 450 -3.29 -5.22 1.09
CA THR A 450 -2.02 -5.97 1.14
C THR A 450 -1.42 -6.08 2.54
N SER A 451 -2.06 -5.50 3.56
CA SER A 451 -1.72 -5.68 4.98
C SER A 451 -2.81 -6.41 5.77
N ALA A 452 -3.78 -7.01 5.08
CA ALA A 452 -4.94 -7.61 5.73
C ALA A 452 -4.66 -8.99 6.33
N THR A 453 -5.21 -9.23 7.53
CA THR A 453 -5.47 -10.58 8.02
C THR A 453 -6.85 -11.00 7.54
N VAL A 454 -6.90 -12.09 6.77
CA VAL A 454 -8.12 -12.57 6.12
C VAL A 454 -8.55 -13.91 6.75
N ALA A 455 -9.68 -13.92 7.44
CA ALA A 455 -10.31 -15.14 7.92
C ALA A 455 -11.08 -15.81 6.79
N VAL A 456 -10.82 -17.10 6.54
CA VAL A 456 -11.60 -17.90 5.61
C VAL A 456 -12.37 -18.96 6.38
N SER A 457 -13.69 -18.83 6.38
CA SER A 457 -14.63 -19.77 7.01
C SER A 457 -14.71 -21.08 6.23
N ALA A 458 -15.23 -22.13 6.88
CA ALA A 458 -15.40 -23.45 6.26
C ALA A 458 -16.31 -23.47 5.02
N ASP A 459 -17.19 -22.48 4.87
CA ASP A 459 -18.03 -22.28 3.68
C ASP A 459 -17.32 -21.54 2.52
N GLY A 460 -16.05 -21.17 2.72
CA GLY A 460 -15.24 -20.42 1.75
C GLY A 460 -15.37 -18.90 1.84
N THR A 461 -16.20 -18.36 2.75
CA THR A 461 -16.34 -16.91 2.94
C THR A 461 -15.05 -16.30 3.47
N ALA A 462 -14.51 -15.30 2.77
CA ALA A 462 -13.35 -14.51 3.22
C ALA A 462 -13.80 -13.22 3.93
N LYS A 463 -13.27 -12.97 5.13
CA LYS A 463 -13.54 -11.77 5.92
C LYS A 463 -12.23 -11.10 6.34
N VAL A 464 -12.10 -9.80 6.11
CA VAL A 464 -10.99 -9.02 6.64
C VAL A 464 -11.21 -8.82 8.14
N VAL A 465 -10.24 -9.27 8.94
CA VAL A 465 -10.27 -9.19 10.40
C VAL A 465 -9.57 -7.94 10.90
N SER A 466 -8.44 -7.61 10.28
CA SER A 466 -7.62 -6.43 10.59
C SER A 466 -6.76 -6.06 9.39
N THR A 467 -6.27 -4.83 9.36
CA THR A 467 -5.30 -4.31 8.37
C THR A 467 -4.13 -3.64 9.10
N GLY A 468 -3.07 -3.26 8.37
CA GLY A 468 -1.87 -2.62 8.95
C GLY A 468 -0.83 -3.61 9.49
N GLY A 469 -1.06 -4.91 9.40
CA GLY A 469 -0.12 -5.96 9.78
C GLY A 469 0.56 -6.63 8.58
N THR A 470 1.15 -7.79 8.81
CA THR A 470 1.60 -8.68 7.72
C THR A 470 0.40 -9.38 7.10
N ALA A 471 0.30 -9.38 5.76
CA ALA A 471 -0.74 -10.12 5.05
C ALA A 471 -0.71 -11.60 5.43
N ARG A 472 -1.87 -12.15 5.83
CA ARG A 472 -2.01 -13.57 6.12
C ARG A 472 -3.44 -14.06 5.99
N VAL A 473 -3.59 -15.34 5.74
CA VAL A 473 -4.88 -16.04 5.73
C VAL A 473 -4.97 -16.91 6.98
N VAL A 474 -6.08 -16.80 7.73
CA VAL A 474 -6.36 -17.63 8.91
C VAL A 474 -7.60 -18.48 8.67
N THR A 475 -7.51 -19.75 9.00
CA THR A 475 -8.63 -20.72 8.89
C THR A 475 -8.89 -21.45 10.21
N GLY A 476 -8.14 -21.09 11.26
CA GLY A 476 -8.20 -21.74 12.56
C GLY A 476 -9.57 -21.62 13.21
N VAL A 477 -10.09 -22.72 13.72
CA VAL A 477 -11.32 -22.75 14.53
C VAL A 477 -10.97 -23.35 15.88
N LEU A 478 -11.44 -22.72 16.95
CA LEU A 478 -11.30 -23.21 18.32
C LEU A 478 -12.67 -23.57 18.88
N THR A 479 -12.73 -24.68 19.63
CA THR A 479 -13.92 -25.18 20.30
C THR A 479 -13.58 -25.59 21.73
N ALA A 480 -14.58 -25.62 22.60
CA ALA A 480 -14.48 -26.23 23.93
C ALA A 480 -15.36 -27.49 23.96
N PRO A 481 -14.78 -28.70 23.79
CA PRO A 481 -15.54 -29.94 23.64
C PRO A 481 -16.46 -30.25 24.83
N GLU A 482 -16.06 -29.81 26.03
CA GLU A 482 -16.83 -30.02 27.27
C GLU A 482 -17.81 -28.86 27.58
N GLY A 483 -17.93 -27.89 26.67
CA GLY A 483 -18.79 -26.72 26.80
C GLY A 483 -18.01 -25.44 27.09
N THR A 484 -18.67 -24.31 26.84
CA THR A 484 -18.06 -22.97 26.92
C THR A 484 -18.30 -22.26 28.26
N SER A 485 -18.89 -22.93 29.24
CA SER A 485 -19.12 -22.39 30.59
C SER A 485 -18.14 -23.02 31.57
N VAL A 486 -17.35 -22.20 32.25
CA VAL A 486 -16.26 -22.65 33.14
C VAL A 486 -16.21 -21.77 34.39
N ALA A 487 -15.92 -22.35 35.56
CA ALA A 487 -15.75 -21.56 36.78
C ALA A 487 -14.35 -20.92 36.82
N ALA A 488 -14.25 -19.70 37.37
CA ALA A 488 -12.95 -19.07 37.62
C ALA A 488 -12.08 -19.99 38.50
N GLY A 489 -10.81 -20.20 38.11
CA GLY A 489 -9.88 -21.14 38.75
C GLY A 489 -9.96 -22.58 38.24
N SER A 490 -10.88 -22.91 37.33
CA SER A 490 -11.04 -24.25 36.77
C SER A 490 -10.37 -24.41 35.40
N SER A 491 -10.14 -25.67 35.02
CA SER A 491 -9.63 -26.05 33.70
C SER A 491 -10.72 -25.97 32.63
N LEU A 492 -10.38 -25.48 31.45
CA LEU A 492 -11.18 -25.48 30.23
C LEU A 492 -10.45 -26.32 29.18
N GLU A 493 -11.11 -27.39 28.71
CA GLU A 493 -10.62 -28.19 27.58
C GLU A 493 -10.87 -27.47 26.26
N LEU A 494 -9.84 -27.43 25.41
CA LEU A 494 -9.84 -26.78 24.11
C LEU A 494 -9.47 -27.78 23.02
N ALA A 495 -10.14 -27.65 21.88
CA ALA A 495 -9.80 -28.36 20.66
C ALA A 495 -9.90 -27.42 19.45
N GLY A 496 -8.89 -27.41 18.60
CA GLY A 496 -8.85 -26.57 17.41
C GLY A 496 -8.40 -27.30 16.15
N THR A 497 -8.79 -26.75 15.00
CA THR A 497 -8.48 -27.28 13.66
C THR A 497 -8.16 -26.13 12.70
N GLY A 498 -7.53 -26.42 11.55
CA GLY A 498 -7.21 -25.40 10.55
C GLY A 498 -6.08 -24.46 10.96
N LEU A 499 -5.23 -24.88 11.91
CA LEU A 499 -4.13 -24.08 12.41
C LEU A 499 -2.82 -24.41 11.67
N ALA A 500 -1.86 -23.49 11.68
CA ALA A 500 -0.56 -23.69 11.07
C ALA A 500 0.19 -24.85 11.76
N ALA A 501 0.44 -25.93 11.02
CA ALA A 501 1.06 -27.15 11.55
C ALA A 501 2.44 -26.88 12.18
N GLY A 502 2.69 -27.46 13.35
CA GLY A 502 3.96 -27.33 14.07
C GLY A 502 4.17 -25.97 14.78
N SER A 503 3.20 -25.04 14.69
CA SER A 503 3.28 -23.78 15.42
C SER A 503 2.98 -23.96 16.91
N THR A 504 3.59 -23.11 17.74
CA THR A 504 3.20 -22.95 19.15
C THR A 504 2.43 -21.65 19.29
N LEU A 505 1.19 -21.75 19.76
CA LEU A 505 0.27 -20.62 19.93
C LEU A 505 0.04 -20.35 21.40
N GLN A 506 -0.01 -19.07 21.76
CA GLN A 506 -0.40 -18.63 23.10
C GLN A 506 -1.93 -18.65 23.20
N VAL A 507 -2.45 -19.19 24.30
CA VAL A 507 -3.87 -19.13 24.63
C VAL A 507 -4.09 -17.86 25.44
N VAL A 508 -4.85 -16.92 24.89
CA VAL A 508 -5.11 -15.61 25.51
C VAL A 508 -6.58 -15.49 25.88
N LEU A 509 -6.84 -15.18 27.14
CA LEU A 509 -8.15 -14.81 27.65
C LEU A 509 -8.32 -13.30 27.53
N HIS A 510 -9.32 -12.85 26.77
CA HIS A 510 -9.61 -11.43 26.58
C HIS A 510 -10.67 -10.95 27.58
N SER A 511 -10.19 -10.30 28.65
CA SER A 511 -10.98 -9.44 29.56
C SER A 511 -10.22 -8.13 29.78
N ASP A 512 -9.09 -8.22 30.47
CA ASP A 512 -7.80 -7.61 30.15
C ASP A 512 -6.92 -8.75 29.59
N PRO A 513 -6.26 -8.65 28.42
CA PRO A 513 -5.60 -9.80 27.80
C PRO A 513 -4.59 -10.49 28.74
N VAL A 514 -4.86 -11.75 29.10
CA VAL A 514 -3.96 -12.60 29.92
C VAL A 514 -3.63 -13.88 29.17
N THR A 515 -2.33 -14.18 29.04
CA THR A 515 -1.88 -15.47 28.52
C THR A 515 -2.11 -16.56 29.58
N VAL A 516 -3.01 -17.49 29.30
CA VAL A 516 -3.42 -18.57 30.22
C VAL A 516 -2.78 -19.93 29.90
N GLY A 517 -2.03 -20.02 28.80
CA GLY A 517 -1.29 -21.21 28.44
C GLY A 517 -0.69 -21.12 27.03
N THR A 518 -0.13 -22.23 26.58
CA THR A 518 0.35 -22.41 25.20
C THR A 518 -0.09 -23.76 24.68
N LEU A 519 -0.43 -23.84 23.40
CA LEU A 519 -0.76 -25.08 22.72
C LEU A 519 0.16 -25.26 21.51
N THR A 520 0.58 -26.51 21.26
CA THR A 520 1.40 -26.86 20.08
C THR A 520 0.52 -27.56 19.06
N VAL A 521 0.46 -27.01 17.85
CA VAL A 521 -0.37 -27.52 16.75
C VAL A 521 0.31 -28.74 16.15
N ALA A 522 -0.45 -29.82 16.02
CA ALA A 522 -0.01 -31.07 15.41
C ALA A 522 0.26 -30.90 13.91
N ALA A 523 0.91 -31.91 13.31
CA ALA A 523 1.29 -31.90 11.90
C ALA A 523 0.08 -31.85 10.93
N ASP A 524 -1.10 -32.26 11.40
CA ASP A 524 -2.36 -32.21 10.65
C ASP A 524 -3.16 -30.91 10.85
N GLY A 525 -2.57 -29.92 11.55
CA GLY A 525 -3.22 -28.63 11.83
C GLY A 525 -4.27 -28.68 12.95
N THR A 526 -4.33 -29.79 13.71
CA THR A 526 -5.19 -29.92 14.89
C THR A 526 -4.45 -29.56 16.17
N VAL A 527 -5.18 -29.18 17.20
CA VAL A 527 -4.64 -28.96 18.54
C VAL A 527 -5.66 -29.39 19.58
N SER A 528 -5.19 -29.97 20.68
CA SER A 528 -6.00 -30.24 21.86
C SER A 528 -5.18 -30.01 23.12
N GLY A 529 -5.85 -29.57 24.17
CA GLY A 529 -5.24 -29.35 25.47
C GLY A 529 -6.13 -28.52 26.36
N SER A 530 -5.68 -28.27 27.58
CA SER A 530 -6.46 -27.56 28.57
C SER A 530 -5.71 -26.39 29.15
N VAL A 531 -6.47 -25.36 29.52
CA VAL A 531 -5.97 -24.15 30.16
C VAL A 531 -6.76 -23.86 31.42
N THR A 532 -6.09 -23.34 32.44
CA THR A 532 -6.76 -22.93 33.67
C THR A 532 -7.18 -21.47 33.56
N ILE A 533 -8.47 -21.18 33.76
CA ILE A 533 -8.96 -19.80 33.83
C ILE A 533 -8.49 -19.18 35.15
N PRO A 534 -7.84 -18.00 35.16
CA PRO A 534 -7.38 -17.38 36.40
C PRO A 534 -8.51 -17.22 37.43
N ALA A 535 -8.21 -17.48 38.71
CA ALA A 535 -9.21 -17.50 39.77
C ALA A 535 -9.82 -16.12 40.08
N ASP A 536 -9.12 -15.06 39.70
CA ASP A 536 -9.53 -13.65 39.79
C ASP A 536 -10.28 -13.15 38.55
N THR A 537 -10.48 -13.99 37.53
CA THR A 537 -11.28 -13.65 36.35
C THR A 537 -12.71 -13.31 36.77
N GLY A 538 -13.19 -12.12 36.42
CA GLY A 538 -14.56 -11.71 36.70
C GLY A 538 -15.59 -12.63 36.05
N ALA A 539 -16.69 -12.93 36.74
CA ALA A 539 -17.78 -13.69 36.13
C ALA A 539 -18.42 -12.88 34.99
N GLY A 540 -18.79 -13.55 33.88
CA GLY A 540 -19.37 -12.89 32.71
C GLY A 540 -18.95 -13.53 31.39
N ALA A 541 -19.23 -12.81 30.29
CA ALA A 541 -18.83 -13.21 28.95
C ALA A 541 -17.38 -12.80 28.69
N HIS A 542 -16.60 -13.72 28.13
CA HIS A 542 -15.20 -13.52 27.74
C HIS A 542 -14.93 -14.23 26.42
N THR A 543 -13.73 -14.03 25.86
CA THR A 543 -13.27 -14.82 24.72
C THR A 543 -11.89 -15.42 24.96
N ILE A 544 -11.65 -16.58 24.36
CA ILE A 544 -10.34 -17.22 24.27
C ILE A 544 -9.86 -17.10 22.82
N ASP A 545 -8.63 -16.63 22.65
CA ASP A 545 -7.96 -16.60 21.35
C ASP A 545 -6.69 -17.46 21.35
N LEU A 546 -6.29 -17.91 20.16
CA LEU A 546 -4.98 -18.50 19.93
C LEU A 546 -4.16 -17.51 19.11
N VAL A 547 -3.11 -16.94 19.71
CA VAL A 547 -2.27 -15.94 19.07
C VAL A 547 -0.85 -16.46 18.84
N ASP A 548 -0.22 -15.99 17.77
CA ASP A 548 1.19 -16.26 17.49
C ASP A 548 2.13 -15.42 18.39
N ALA A 549 3.45 -15.55 18.18
CA ALA A 549 4.46 -14.83 18.95
C ALA A 549 4.41 -13.30 18.79
N THR A 550 3.75 -12.79 17.74
CA THR A 550 3.53 -11.35 17.51
C THR A 550 2.24 -10.84 18.16
N GLY A 551 1.45 -11.72 18.78
CA GLY A 551 0.14 -11.40 19.36
C GLY A 551 -1.00 -11.44 18.35
N ALA A 552 -0.75 -11.95 17.14
CA ALA A 552 -1.73 -11.98 16.07
C ALA A 552 -2.59 -13.25 16.15
N SER A 553 -3.92 -13.10 16.05
CA SER A 553 -4.84 -14.25 16.08
C SER A 553 -4.60 -15.21 14.92
N ALA A 554 -4.62 -16.50 15.23
CA ALA A 554 -4.64 -17.62 14.31
C ALA A 554 -6.07 -18.14 14.02
N LEU A 555 -7.09 -17.55 14.65
CA LEU A 555 -8.47 -18.00 14.55
C LEU A 555 -9.28 -17.13 13.59
N VAL A 556 -10.30 -17.74 12.97
CA VAL A 556 -11.33 -17.00 12.20
C VAL A 556 -12.16 -16.08 13.11
N SER A 557 -12.34 -16.50 14.36
CA SER A 557 -12.95 -15.72 15.43
C SER A 557 -12.55 -16.30 16.79
N PRO A 558 -12.28 -15.46 17.81
CA PRO A 558 -12.08 -15.94 19.17
C PRO A 558 -13.27 -16.78 19.68
N LEU A 559 -12.99 -17.79 20.50
CA LEU A 559 -13.99 -18.66 21.11
C LEU A 559 -14.69 -17.92 22.26
N ALA A 560 -16.00 -17.68 22.14
CA ALA A 560 -16.78 -17.12 23.23
C ALA A 560 -16.96 -18.13 24.38
N ILE A 561 -16.71 -17.67 25.61
CA ILE A 561 -16.89 -18.44 26.84
C ILE A 561 -17.68 -17.64 27.89
N THR A 562 -18.27 -18.34 28.86
CA THR A 562 -18.89 -17.76 30.04
C THR A 562 -18.12 -18.19 31.27
N VAL A 563 -17.55 -17.24 31.99
CA VAL A 563 -16.89 -17.49 33.28
C VAL A 563 -17.93 -17.36 34.40
N THR A 564 -18.04 -18.40 35.22
CA THR A 564 -18.89 -18.42 36.42
C THR A 564 -18.06 -18.19 37.68
N PRO A 565 -18.65 -17.75 38.80
CA PRO A 565 -17.93 -17.52 40.05
C PRO A 565 -17.15 -18.77 40.50
N ALA A 566 -15.98 -18.56 41.10
CA ALA A 566 -15.16 -19.64 41.64
C ALA A 566 -15.99 -20.53 42.60
N PRO A 567 -15.79 -21.86 42.60
CA PRO A 567 -16.46 -22.73 43.54
C PRO A 567 -16.14 -22.29 44.96
N VAL A 568 -17.14 -21.89 45.73
CA VAL A 568 -16.95 -21.53 47.14
C VAL A 568 -16.47 -22.81 47.84
N ALA A 569 -15.25 -22.80 48.36
CA ALA A 569 -14.74 -23.93 49.13
C ALA A 569 -15.73 -24.20 50.28
N SER A 570 -16.43 -25.34 50.22
CA SER A 570 -17.22 -25.81 51.34
C SER A 570 -16.25 -26.20 52.45
N GLY A 571 -15.98 -25.25 53.34
CA GLY A 571 -15.20 -25.46 54.54
C GLY A 571 -15.88 -26.50 55.42
N GLY A 572 -15.52 -27.76 55.24
CA GLY A 572 -15.78 -28.85 56.17
C GLY A 572 -14.95 -28.64 57.44
N GLY A 573 -15.35 -27.69 58.27
CA GLY A 573 -14.77 -27.45 59.58
C GLY A 573 -15.33 -28.45 60.59
N THR A 574 -14.66 -29.59 60.78
CA THR A 574 -14.80 -30.38 62.01
C THR A 574 -13.97 -29.74 63.12
N GLY A 575 -14.48 -28.63 63.67
CA GLY A 575 -13.94 -27.97 64.85
C GLY A 575 -14.62 -28.50 66.12
N SER A 576 -14.01 -29.51 66.75
CA SER A 576 -14.25 -29.83 68.16
C SER A 576 -13.46 -28.86 69.04
N GLY A 577 -14.10 -28.22 70.01
CA GLY A 577 -13.43 -27.43 71.04
C GLY A 577 -14.33 -26.34 71.63
N GLY A 578 -14.92 -26.63 72.79
CA GLY A 578 -15.84 -25.75 73.49
C GLY A 578 -15.20 -24.52 74.12
N GLY A 579 -16.04 -23.53 74.46
CA GLY A 579 -15.62 -22.40 75.29
C GLY A 579 -16.55 -21.21 75.27
N THR A 580 -17.49 -21.20 76.23
CA THR A 580 -18.04 -20.03 76.95
C THR A 580 -18.97 -19.03 76.27
N THR A 581 -20.10 -18.86 76.97
CA THR A 581 -21.20 -17.91 76.80
C THR A 581 -20.87 -16.49 77.26
N THR A 582 -21.21 -15.50 76.43
CA THR A 582 -21.71 -14.13 76.71
C THR A 582 -21.73 -13.42 75.35
N GLY A 583 -22.71 -12.69 74.83
CA GLY A 583 -23.98 -12.15 75.30
C GLY A 583 -24.25 -10.88 74.47
N GLY A 584 -25.36 -10.84 73.72
CA GLY A 584 -26.05 -9.61 73.28
C GLY A 584 -25.63 -8.96 71.96
N GLY A 585 -26.63 -8.67 71.09
CA GLY A 585 -26.51 -7.66 70.04
C GLY A 585 -27.29 -7.93 68.76
N THR A 586 -28.61 -7.77 68.81
CA THR A 586 -29.58 -7.88 67.70
C THR A 586 -29.36 -6.85 66.58
N GLY A 587 -29.59 -7.26 65.32
CA GLY A 587 -29.69 -6.36 64.17
C GLY A 587 -30.29 -7.05 62.94
N THR A 588 -31.61 -7.21 62.96
CA THR A 588 -32.44 -7.71 61.85
C THR A 588 -32.37 -6.81 60.62
N ALA A 589 -32.22 -7.43 59.45
CA ALA A 589 -32.44 -6.81 58.15
C ALA A 589 -33.91 -6.43 57.97
N VAL A 590 -34.16 -5.25 57.41
CA VAL A 590 -35.42 -4.89 56.75
C VAL A 590 -35.07 -4.43 55.35
N VAL A 591 -35.50 -5.22 54.36
CA VAL A 591 -35.51 -4.86 52.94
C VAL A 591 -36.89 -4.28 52.63
N ASP A 592 -36.93 -3.07 52.08
CA ASP A 592 -38.13 -2.47 51.50
C ASP A 592 -38.39 -3.11 50.11
N PRO A 593 -39.59 -3.67 49.82
CA PRO A 593 -39.84 -4.40 48.58
C PRO A 593 -39.98 -3.54 47.30
N ALA A 594 -39.74 -2.22 47.33
CA ALA A 594 -40.27 -1.35 46.29
C ALA A 594 -39.29 -0.74 45.25
N THR A 595 -37.96 -0.79 45.36
CA THR A 595 -37.11 0.01 44.42
C THR A 595 -35.77 -0.54 43.94
N GLY A 596 -35.28 -1.69 44.40
CA GLY A 596 -34.27 -2.50 43.66
C GLY A 596 -32.98 -1.84 43.12
N ILE A 597 -32.50 -0.71 43.64
CA ILE A 597 -31.26 -0.06 43.17
C ILE A 597 -30.37 0.30 44.37
N HIS A 598 -29.16 -0.28 44.41
CA HIS A 598 -28.06 0.16 45.27
C HIS A 598 -27.19 1.17 44.51
N LEU A 599 -27.05 2.38 45.07
CA LEU A 599 -25.99 3.33 44.72
C LEU A 599 -24.80 3.12 45.69
N PRO A 600 -23.55 3.06 45.20
CA PRO A 600 -22.39 3.09 46.09
C PRO A 600 -22.12 4.53 46.55
N VAL A 601 -22.19 4.74 47.87
CA VAL A 601 -21.56 5.86 48.56
C VAL A 601 -20.11 5.45 48.83
N VAL A 602 -19.14 6.23 48.33
CA VAL A 602 -17.77 6.21 48.86
C VAL A 602 -17.38 7.64 49.24
N SER A 603 -17.25 7.84 50.54
CA SER A 603 -16.46 8.89 51.16
C SER A 603 -15.77 8.26 52.37
N GLY A 604 -14.45 8.34 52.43
CA GLY A 604 -13.62 7.84 53.54
C GLY A 604 -12.43 7.05 53.05
#